data_AF-A0A9D6PVM4-F1
#
_entry.id   AF-A0A9D6PVM4-F1
#
_cell.length_a   1.000
_cell.length_b   1.000
_cell.length_c   1.000
_cell.angle_alpha   90.00
_cell.angle_beta   90.00
_cell.angle_gamma   90.00
#
_symmetry.space_group_name_H-M   'P 1'
#
loop_
_entity.id
_entity.type
_entity.pdbx_description
1 polymer ?
#
loop_
_entity_poly.entity_id
_entity_poly.type
_entity_poly.pdbx_seq_one_letter_code
_entity_poly.pdbx_strand_id
1 'polypeptide(L)'
;MGQIREKWENVKIILRGDSDFAREELMGWCDLAGVDYVFGLAKNERLKEELAEAMKQAMEEHEQTMKPSRRFVDFQYCTLDSWSRERRVIGKAEYLEKGENPRFVVTSLAQGWMQRACMKIFTV
;
A
#
# COMPACT_ATOMS: atom_id res chain seq x y z
N MET A 1 -18.17 2.91 15.55
CA MET A 1 -16.87 3.30 16.15
C MET A 1 -16.95 3.72 17.62
N GLY A 2 -18.04 4.33 18.11
CA GLY A 2 -18.14 4.80 19.51
C GLY A 2 -17.82 3.74 20.56
N GLN A 3 -18.38 2.52 20.42
CA GLN A 3 -18.22 1.45 21.41
C GLN A 3 -16.79 0.91 21.57
N ILE A 4 -15.95 0.98 20.52
CA ILE A 4 -14.55 0.52 20.62
C ILE A 4 -13.71 1.59 21.32
N ARG A 5 -13.89 2.86 20.96
CA ARG A 5 -13.17 3.98 21.60
C ARG A 5 -13.61 4.21 23.05
N GLU A 6 -14.86 3.90 23.38
CA GLU A 6 -15.38 3.97 24.75
C GLU A 6 -14.68 2.99 25.69
N LYS A 7 -14.28 1.80 25.19
CA LYS A 7 -13.55 0.80 25.98
C LYS A 7 -12.03 0.97 25.91
N TRP A 8 -11.52 1.53 24.82
CA TRP A 8 -10.10 1.72 24.60
C TRP A 8 -9.83 3.09 23.99
N GLU A 9 -9.76 4.10 24.86
CA GLU A 9 -9.66 5.50 24.46
C GLU A 9 -8.33 5.82 23.76
N ASN A 10 -7.24 5.18 24.20
CA ASN A 10 -5.87 5.50 23.78
C ASN A 10 -5.23 4.47 22.83
N VAL A 11 -6.01 3.59 22.21
CA VAL A 11 -5.46 2.60 21.26
C VAL A 11 -5.42 3.14 19.84
N LYS A 12 -4.33 2.84 19.15
CA LYS A 12 -4.21 3.12 17.72
C LYS A 12 -5.04 2.10 16.94
N ILE A 13 -6.02 2.59 16.18
CA ILE A 13 -6.87 1.76 15.31
C ILE A 13 -6.38 1.93 13.87
N ILE A 14 -6.12 0.80 13.20
CA ILE A 14 -5.74 0.76 11.78
C ILE A 14 -6.73 -0.15 11.05
N LEU A 15 -7.38 0.35 10.01
CA LEU A 15 -8.20 -0.46 9.11
C LEU A 15 -7.32 -1.11 8.04
N ARG A 16 -7.55 -2.39 7.79
CA ARG A 16 -6.95 -3.13 6.67
C ARG A 16 -8.07 -3.70 5.81
N GLY A 17 -7.94 -3.54 4.51
CA GLY A 17 -8.92 -4.02 3.54
C GLY A 17 -8.29 -4.29 2.18
N ASP A 18 -9.01 -5.02 1.34
CA ASP A 18 -8.62 -5.27 -0.04
C ASP A 18 -8.89 -4.05 -0.95
N SER A 19 -8.66 -4.19 -2.26
CA SER A 19 -8.81 -3.07 -3.21
C SER A 19 -10.19 -2.41 -3.23
N ASP A 20 -11.25 -3.15 -2.92
CA ASP A 20 -12.62 -2.61 -2.91
C ASP A 20 -12.87 -1.56 -1.81
N PHE A 21 -11.97 -1.48 -0.82
CA PHE A 21 -12.05 -0.54 0.29
C PHE A 21 -11.30 0.77 0.01
N ALA A 22 -10.53 0.87 -1.08
CA ALA A 22 -9.81 2.09 -1.46
C ALA A 22 -10.73 3.14 -2.11
N ARG A 23 -11.87 3.42 -1.47
CA ARG A 23 -12.89 4.40 -1.88
C ARG A 23 -12.71 5.71 -1.13
N GLU A 24 -12.99 6.82 -1.81
CA GLU A 24 -12.82 8.16 -1.24
C GLU A 24 -13.69 8.36 0.00
N GLU A 25 -14.93 7.89 0.01
CA GLU A 25 -15.83 8.08 1.15
C GLU A 25 -15.30 7.40 2.41
N LEU A 26 -14.75 6.19 2.27
CA LEU A 26 -14.20 5.44 3.40
C LEU A 26 -12.89 6.06 3.88
N MET A 27 -11.97 6.38 2.97
CA MET A 27 -10.69 6.99 3.33
C MET A 27 -10.88 8.39 3.91
N GLY A 28 -11.75 9.22 3.31
CA GLY A 28 -12.09 10.54 3.82
C GLY A 28 -12.73 10.48 5.21
N TRP A 29 -13.60 9.49 5.46
CA TRP A 29 -14.12 9.25 6.81
C TRP A 29 -13.01 8.84 7.79
N CYS A 30 -12.09 7.95 7.40
CA CYS A 30 -10.94 7.57 8.22
C CYS A 30 -10.08 8.77 8.60
N ASP A 31 -9.81 9.64 7.62
CA ASP A 31 -9.03 10.85 7.80
C ASP A 31 -9.69 11.81 8.82
N LEU A 32 -11.01 11.96 8.78
CA LEU A 32 -11.77 12.76 9.75
C LEU A 32 -11.88 12.10 11.13
N ALA A 33 -11.99 10.78 11.19
CA ALA A 33 -12.16 10.01 12.42
C ALA A 33 -10.84 9.72 13.17
N GLY A 34 -9.70 10.16 12.63
CA GLY A 34 -8.37 9.85 13.17
C GLY A 34 -8.11 8.34 13.23
N VAL A 35 -8.55 7.61 12.21
CA VAL A 35 -8.35 6.17 12.08
C VAL A 35 -7.40 5.94 10.92
N ASP A 36 -6.29 5.27 11.19
CA ASP A 36 -5.32 4.96 10.13
C ASP A 36 -5.84 3.85 9.23
N TYR A 37 -5.34 3.76 7.99
CA TYR A 37 -5.73 2.71 7.07
C TYR A 37 -4.58 2.20 6.20
N VAL A 38 -4.78 0.97 5.72
CA VAL A 38 -3.99 0.30 4.70
C VAL A 38 -4.95 -0.48 3.81
N PHE A 39 -5.22 0.03 2.62
CA PHE A 39 -6.09 -0.64 1.65
C PHE A 39 -5.29 -1.13 0.46
N GLY A 40 -5.62 -2.32 -0.03
CA GLY A 40 -5.11 -2.79 -1.32
C GLY A 40 -5.47 -1.79 -2.43
N LEU A 41 -4.71 -1.80 -3.51
CA LEU A 41 -5.05 -1.11 -4.74
C LEU A 41 -4.97 -2.07 -5.91
N ALA A 42 -6.01 -2.03 -6.74
CA ALA A 42 -5.99 -2.75 -8.00
C ALA A 42 -4.92 -2.14 -8.92
N LYS A 43 -4.16 -3.01 -9.60
CA LYS A 43 -3.14 -2.59 -10.55
C LYS A 43 -3.78 -1.83 -11.73
N ASN A 44 -3.14 -0.73 -12.13
CA ASN A 44 -3.45 0.00 -13.36
C ASN A 44 -2.14 0.47 -14.00
N GLU A 45 -2.18 0.92 -15.25
CA GLU A 45 -0.97 1.28 -16.00
C GLU A 45 -0.19 2.42 -15.35
N ARG A 46 -0.87 3.47 -14.84
CA ARG A 46 -0.20 4.56 -14.11
C ARG A 46 0.55 4.07 -12.87
N LEU A 47 -0.04 3.14 -12.10
CA LEU A 47 0.62 2.55 -10.93
C LEU A 47 1.81 1.67 -11.33
N LYS A 48 1.71 0.95 -12.45
CA LYS A 48 2.83 0.15 -12.97
C LYS A 48 3.97 1.03 -13.44
N GLU A 49 3.69 2.17 -14.06
CA GLU A 49 4.70 3.15 -14.48
C GLU A 49 5.50 3.66 -13.28
N GLU A 50 4.83 4.03 -12.18
CA GLU A 50 5.50 4.44 -10.93
C GLU A 50 6.41 3.34 -10.34
N LEU A 51 6.10 2.07 -10.63
CA LEU A 51 6.83 0.90 -10.11
C LEU A 51 7.85 0.33 -11.11
N ALA A 52 7.89 0.82 -12.35
CA ALA A 52 8.60 0.18 -13.46
C ALA A 52 10.10 0.02 -13.21
N GLU A 53 10.75 1.08 -12.71
CA GLU A 53 12.18 1.05 -12.41
C GLU A 53 12.51 0.04 -11.29
N ALA A 54 11.70 0.02 -10.23
CA ALA A 54 11.87 -0.94 -9.14
C ALA A 54 11.60 -2.38 -9.57
N MET A 55 10.66 -2.61 -10.49
CA MET A 55 10.40 -3.90 -11.11
C MET A 55 11.58 -4.39 -11.94
N LYS A 56 12.16 -3.51 -12.76
CA LYS A 56 13.35 -3.82 -13.56
C LYS A 56 14.52 -4.25 -12.67
N GLN A 57 14.80 -3.48 -11.63
CA GLN A 57 15.87 -3.82 -10.68
C GLN A 57 15.57 -5.15 -9.96
N ALA A 58 14.30 -5.44 -9.63
CA ALA A 58 13.93 -6.70 -9.00
C ALA A 58 14.17 -7.87 -9.98
N MET A 59 13.80 -7.72 -11.25
CA MET A 59 14.09 -8.70 -12.29
C MET A 59 15.59 -8.98 -12.41
N GLU A 60 16.43 -7.94 -12.52
CA GLU A 60 17.89 -8.07 -12.64
C GLU A 60 18.49 -8.81 -11.42
N GLU A 61 17.99 -8.53 -10.21
CA GLU A 61 18.41 -9.23 -8.99
C GLU A 61 17.97 -10.71 -9.00
N HIS A 62 16.79 -11.00 -9.53
CA HIS A 62 16.31 -12.37 -9.70
C HIS A 62 17.18 -13.13 -10.71
N GLU A 63 17.51 -12.54 -11.85
CA GLU A 63 18.37 -13.14 -12.88
C GLU A 63 19.76 -13.48 -12.34
N GLN A 64 20.31 -12.63 -11.46
CA GLN A 64 21.62 -12.85 -10.85
C GLN A 64 21.60 -13.91 -9.74
N THR A 65 20.52 -13.98 -8.95
CA THR A 65 20.48 -14.79 -7.73
C THR A 65 19.65 -16.06 -7.85
N MET A 66 18.79 -16.15 -8.86
CA MET A 66 17.71 -17.13 -9.03
C MET A 66 16.77 -17.23 -7.82
N LYS A 67 16.70 -16.20 -6.98
CA LYS A 67 15.87 -16.15 -5.76
C LYS A 67 14.78 -15.09 -5.91
N PRO A 68 13.64 -15.23 -5.23
CA PRO A 68 12.64 -14.17 -5.15
C PRO A 68 13.27 -12.85 -4.71
N SER A 69 13.07 -11.80 -5.49
CA SER A 69 13.59 -10.45 -5.23
C SER A 69 12.42 -9.49 -5.05
N ARG A 70 12.61 -8.46 -4.21
CA ARG A 70 11.57 -7.47 -3.97
C ARG A 70 12.12 -6.11 -3.61
N ARG A 71 11.47 -5.07 -4.12
CA ARG A 71 11.68 -3.66 -3.77
C ARG A 71 10.37 -2.99 -3.42
N PHE A 72 10.46 -1.89 -2.69
CA PHE A 72 9.30 -1.08 -2.32
C PHE A 72 9.53 0.35 -2.80
N VAL A 73 8.48 0.94 -3.37
CA VAL A 73 8.46 2.34 -3.80
C VAL A 73 7.35 3.03 -3.01
N ASP A 74 7.64 4.24 -2.56
CA ASP A 74 6.74 5.08 -1.77
C ASP A 74 6.53 6.40 -2.50
N PHE A 75 5.29 6.69 -2.88
CA PHE A 75 4.95 7.82 -3.74
C PHE A 75 3.57 8.39 -3.39
N GLN A 76 3.29 9.61 -3.85
CA GLN A 76 1.96 10.21 -3.78
C GLN A 76 1.19 9.89 -5.05
N TYR A 77 -0.10 9.56 -4.92
CA TYR A 77 -0.95 9.19 -6.04
C TYR A 77 -2.36 9.72 -5.84
N CYS A 78 -2.98 10.16 -6.94
CA CYS A 78 -4.40 10.46 -7.01
C CYS A 78 -5.01 9.75 -8.22
N THR A 79 -6.22 9.21 -8.02
CA THR A 79 -7.06 8.81 -9.15
C THR A 79 -7.49 10.05 -9.94
N LEU A 80 -7.95 9.87 -11.17
CA LEU A 80 -8.28 11.00 -12.06
C LEU A 80 -9.56 11.72 -11.63
N ASP A 81 -10.52 10.96 -11.09
CA ASP A 81 -11.91 11.37 -10.91
C ASP A 81 -12.51 10.93 -9.57
N SER A 82 -11.98 9.86 -8.97
CA SER A 82 -12.62 9.17 -7.86
C SER A 82 -12.13 9.64 -6.49
N TRP A 83 -10.93 10.20 -6.39
CA TRP A 83 -10.31 10.65 -5.14
C TRP A 83 -10.25 12.16 -5.10
N SER A 84 -10.51 12.73 -3.93
CA SER A 84 -10.54 14.18 -3.72
C SER A 84 -9.15 14.81 -3.56
N ARG A 85 -8.12 13.98 -3.29
CA ARG A 85 -6.74 14.41 -3.03
C ARG A 85 -5.75 13.30 -3.26
N GLU A 86 -4.49 13.70 -3.42
CA GLU A 86 -3.34 12.82 -3.38
C GLU A 86 -3.23 12.09 -2.04
N ARG A 87 -2.90 10.81 -2.13
CA ARG A 87 -2.67 9.93 -0.99
C ARG A 87 -1.40 9.14 -1.21
N ARG A 88 -0.80 8.76 -0.09
CA ARG A 88 0.42 7.96 -0.09
C ARG A 88 0.11 6.53 -0.54
N VAL A 89 0.86 6.06 -1.52
CA VAL A 89 0.80 4.71 -2.07
C VAL A 89 2.16 4.05 -1.93
N ILE A 90 2.14 2.78 -1.52
CA ILE A 90 3.32 1.93 -1.49
C ILE A 90 3.14 0.86 -2.55
N GLY A 91 4.06 0.80 -3.50
CA GLY A 91 4.18 -0.28 -4.48
C GLY A 91 5.21 -1.30 -4.01
N LYS A 92 4.85 -2.58 -4.03
CA LYS A 92 5.76 -3.71 -3.90
C LYS A 92 6.09 -4.22 -5.30
N ALA A 93 7.31 -3.98 -5.74
CA ALA A 93 7.90 -4.66 -6.87
C ALA A 93 8.42 -6.01 -6.40
N GLU A 94 7.90 -7.10 -6.93
CA GLU A 94 8.34 -8.45 -6.57
C GLU A 94 8.49 -9.28 -7.84
N TYR A 95 9.64 -9.95 -7.97
CA TYR A 95 9.90 -10.87 -9.06
C TYR A 95 10.07 -12.28 -8.47
N LEU A 96 9.25 -13.20 -8.97
CA LEU A 96 9.24 -14.61 -8.58
C LEU A 96 9.69 -15.45 -9.77
N GLU A 97 9.92 -16.75 -9.55
CA GLU A 97 10.19 -17.70 -10.63
C GLU A 97 9.09 -17.70 -11.72
N LYS A 98 7.85 -17.37 -11.33
CA LYS A 98 6.69 -17.25 -12.24
C LYS A 98 6.58 -15.88 -12.92
N GLY A 99 7.55 -14.99 -12.72
CA GLY A 99 7.58 -13.64 -13.25
C GLY A 99 7.15 -12.56 -12.25
N GLU A 100 6.70 -11.45 -12.80
CA GLU A 100 6.36 -10.22 -12.07
C GLU A 100 5.11 -10.36 -11.19
N ASN A 101 5.18 -9.84 -9.97
CA ASN A 101 4.08 -9.82 -9.00
C ASN A 101 3.93 -8.44 -8.30
N PRO A 102 3.60 -7.37 -9.06
CA PRO A 102 3.43 -6.05 -8.48
C PRO A 102 2.19 -6.00 -7.59
N ARG A 103 2.31 -5.37 -6.42
CA ARG A 103 1.17 -5.10 -5.51
C ARG A 103 1.21 -3.65 -5.03
N PHE A 104 0.05 -3.08 -4.78
CA PHE A 104 -0.07 -1.69 -4.36
C PHE A 104 -0.96 -1.60 -3.13
N VAL A 105 -0.63 -0.68 -2.22
CA VAL A 105 -1.50 -0.30 -1.10
C VAL A 105 -1.53 1.21 -0.96
N VAL A 106 -2.70 1.76 -0.64
CA VAL A 106 -2.85 3.15 -0.17
C VAL A 106 -2.86 3.17 1.35
N THR A 107 -2.20 4.15 1.96
CA THR A 107 -2.10 4.21 3.43
C THR A 107 -1.98 5.64 3.97
N SER A 108 -2.54 5.86 5.15
CA SER A 108 -2.35 7.08 5.95
C SER A 108 -1.12 7.02 6.88
N LEU A 109 -0.50 5.85 7.02
CA LEU A 109 0.61 5.66 7.95
C LEU A 109 1.83 6.50 7.54
N ALA A 110 2.59 7.01 8.50
CA ALA A 110 3.81 7.76 8.25
C ALA A 110 4.99 6.87 7.80
N GLN A 111 5.99 7.45 7.11
CA GLN A 111 7.15 6.75 6.56
C GLN A 111 7.93 5.88 7.57
N GLY A 112 8.02 6.31 8.83
CA GLY A 112 8.72 5.56 9.88
C GLY A 112 8.18 4.15 10.15
N TRP A 113 6.97 3.83 9.70
CA TRP A 113 6.39 2.47 9.82
C TRP A 113 6.92 1.48 8.76
N MET A 114 7.54 1.97 7.68
CA MET A 114 7.82 1.18 6.48
C MET A 114 8.87 0.08 6.68
N GLN A 115 9.86 0.30 7.55
CA GLN A 115 10.99 -0.64 7.76
C GLN A 115 10.58 -1.96 8.44
N ARG A 116 9.50 -1.97 9.24
CA ARG A 116 8.99 -3.19 9.90
C ARG A 116 7.63 -3.67 9.38
N ALA A 117 6.82 -2.77 8.81
CA ALA A 117 5.45 -3.06 8.41
C ALA A 117 5.31 -3.50 6.93
N CYS A 118 6.17 -3.08 6.00
CA CYS A 118 6.10 -3.56 4.61
C CYS A 118 6.17 -5.09 4.51
N MET A 119 6.98 -5.72 5.36
CA MET A 119 7.07 -7.18 5.48
C MET A 119 5.82 -7.86 6.09
N LYS A 120 4.87 -7.12 6.66
CA LYS A 120 3.64 -7.67 7.27
C LYS A 120 2.36 -7.24 6.54
N ILE A 121 2.39 -6.11 5.85
CA ILE A 121 1.26 -5.56 5.08
C ILE A 121 1.07 -6.34 3.77
N PHE A 122 2.17 -6.70 3.10
CA PHE A 122 2.13 -7.43 1.81
C PHE A 122 2.22 -8.95 1.94
N THR A 123 2.33 -9.46 3.16
CA THR A 123 2.45 -10.87 3.48
C THR A 123 1.13 -11.30 4.11
N VAL A 124 0.40 -12.16 3.41
CA VAL A 124 -0.50 -13.12 4.04
C VAL A 124 0.31 -14.40 4.19
#